data_AF-A0A822FEH3-F1
#
_entry.id   AF-A0A822FEH3-F1
#
_cell.length_a   1.000
_cell.length_b   1.000
_cell.length_c   1.000
_cell.angle_alpha   90.00
_cell.angle_beta   90.00
_cell.angle_gamma   90.00
#
_symmetry.space_group_name_H-M   'P 1'
#
loop_
_entity.id
_entity.type
_entity.pdbx_description
1 polymer ?
#
loop_
_entity_poly.entity_id
_entity_poly.type
_entity_poly.pdbx_seq_one_letter_code
_entity_poly.pdbx_strand_id
1 'polypeptide(L)'
;IKTFYFDQYTLWNYLEYMSITYAHITHLSPVIFNRSLSISPILYSIKTLNLSHNSIRIIDTNFSYYFPSLEKLDLSYNRLILIRKKAFINLIHLQELYLNNNYLKQILSTIFPRQSLNIINLNYNHWHCSCTNVLILSISRPIPTCQTPI
;
A
#
# COMPACT_ATOMS: atom_id res chain seq x y z
N ILE A 1 10.28 0.46 -16.66
CA ILE A 1 9.91 1.17 -15.40
C ILE A 1 9.35 2.51 -15.82
N LYS A 2 8.08 2.81 -15.50
CA LYS A 2 7.51 4.14 -15.73
C LYS A 2 7.98 5.03 -14.59
N THR A 3 8.78 6.05 -14.90
CA THR A 3 9.27 7.03 -13.92
C THR A 3 8.35 8.24 -13.96
N PHE A 4 7.87 8.67 -12.80
CA PHE A 4 7.10 9.89 -12.64
C PHE A 4 8.06 11.02 -12.30
N TYR A 5 8.08 12.04 -13.16
CA TYR A 5 8.91 13.21 -12.97
C TYR A 5 8.14 14.25 -12.16
N PHE A 6 8.65 14.57 -10.98
CA PHE A 6 8.15 15.66 -10.14
C PHE A 6 8.92 16.91 -10.53
N ASP A 7 8.34 17.72 -11.41
CA ASP A 7 8.93 19.02 -11.72
C ASP A 7 8.71 20.01 -10.56
N GLN A 8 9.56 21.03 -10.49
CA GLN A 8 9.51 22.09 -9.48
C GLN A 8 8.36 23.08 -9.67
N TYR A 9 7.61 22.97 -10.77
CA TYR A 9 6.53 23.90 -11.14
C TYR A 9 5.15 23.39 -10.71
N THR A 10 5.04 22.09 -10.48
CA THR A 10 3.82 21.48 -9.99
C THR A 10 3.73 21.67 -8.47
N LEU A 11 2.56 22.13 -8.02
CA LEU A 11 2.21 22.36 -6.62
C LEU A 11 2.03 21.05 -5.82
N TRP A 12 3.00 20.11 -5.91
CA TRP A 12 2.96 18.81 -5.22
C TRP A 12 2.82 18.95 -3.70
N ASN A 13 3.33 20.06 -3.14
CA ASN A 13 3.19 20.42 -1.73
C ASN A 13 1.74 20.75 -1.31
N TYR A 14 0.81 20.81 -2.24
CA TYR A 14 -0.62 21.05 -1.96
C TYR A 14 -1.49 19.90 -2.47
N LEU A 15 -0.90 18.93 -3.16
CA LEU A 15 -1.65 17.81 -3.69
C LEU A 15 -2.00 16.87 -2.55
N GLU A 16 -3.30 16.75 -2.27
CA GLU A 16 -3.81 15.82 -1.26
C GLU A 16 -4.23 14.48 -1.86
N TYR A 17 -4.52 14.45 -3.17
CA TYR A 17 -4.96 13.26 -3.89
C TYR A 17 -4.03 12.96 -5.06
N MET A 18 -3.49 11.74 -5.10
CA MET A 18 -2.71 11.24 -6.23
C MET A 18 -3.25 9.90 -6.67
N SER A 19 -3.50 9.76 -7.97
CA SER A 19 -3.90 8.52 -8.59
C SER A 19 -2.96 8.17 -9.73
N ILE A 20 -2.42 6.96 -9.68
CA ILE A 20 -1.52 6.41 -10.68
C ILE A 20 -1.99 4.99 -11.02
N THR A 21 -3.17 4.87 -11.60
CA THR A 21 -3.76 3.59 -11.99
C THR A 21 -3.32 3.19 -13.40
N TYR A 22 -3.30 1.89 -13.71
CA TYR A 22 -2.97 1.35 -15.04
C TYR A 22 -1.60 1.78 -15.59
N ALA A 23 -0.64 2.05 -14.70
CA ALA A 23 0.69 2.54 -15.08
C ALA A 23 1.74 1.41 -15.19
N HIS A 24 1.32 0.15 -15.02
CA HIS A 24 2.18 -1.03 -14.98
C HIS A 24 3.34 -0.92 -13.97
N ILE A 25 3.11 -0.19 -12.86
CA ILE A 25 4.12 -0.06 -11.81
C ILE A 25 4.36 -1.43 -11.18
N THR A 26 5.62 -1.85 -11.10
CA THR A 26 6.02 -3.13 -10.49
C THR A 26 6.62 -2.95 -9.09
N HIS A 27 7.23 -1.79 -8.85
CA HIS A 27 7.96 -1.47 -7.63
C HIS A 27 7.77 0.01 -7.30
N LEU A 28 7.39 0.32 -6.06
CA LEU A 28 7.32 1.68 -5.52
C LEU A 28 8.65 2.01 -4.83
N SER A 29 9.67 2.33 -5.63
CA SER A 29 10.97 2.79 -5.11
C SER A 29 11.10 4.31 -5.23
N PRO A 30 11.87 5.01 -4.38
CA PRO A 30 12.25 6.42 -4.57
C PRO A 30 12.59 6.82 -5.99
N VAL A 31 13.21 5.90 -6.72
CA VAL A 31 13.67 6.08 -8.10
C VAL A 31 12.50 6.32 -9.07
N ILE A 32 11.29 5.81 -8.78
CA ILE A 32 10.13 6.13 -9.63
C ILE A 32 9.63 7.56 -9.42
N PHE A 33 10.07 8.24 -8.35
CA PHE A 33 9.72 9.62 -8.01
C PHE A 33 10.89 10.60 -8.23
N ASN A 34 11.99 10.20 -8.90
CA ASN A 34 13.18 11.04 -8.96
C ASN A 34 13.90 11.05 -10.32
N ARG A 35 14.29 12.24 -10.78
CA ARG A 35 15.19 12.46 -11.94
C ARG A 35 16.63 12.75 -11.53
N SER A 36 16.91 13.09 -10.26
CA SER A 36 18.23 13.57 -9.86
C SER A 36 18.58 13.16 -8.44
N LEU A 37 19.69 12.43 -8.31
CA LEU A 37 20.30 12.01 -7.06
C LEU A 37 20.41 13.20 -6.08
N SER A 38 19.60 13.22 -5.02
CA SER A 38 20.03 13.62 -3.65
C SER A 38 18.91 13.61 -2.61
N ILE A 39 17.61 13.70 -2.98
CA ILE A 39 16.52 13.58 -1.99
C ILE A 39 15.34 12.87 -2.65
N SER A 40 14.89 11.74 -2.09
CA SER A 40 13.60 11.14 -2.45
C SER A 40 12.50 12.12 -2.02
N PRO A 41 11.57 12.55 -2.88
CA PRO A 41 10.52 13.46 -2.46
C PRO A 41 9.65 12.75 -1.43
N ILE A 42 9.68 13.25 -0.20
CA ILE A 42 8.65 12.92 0.78
C ILE A 42 7.44 13.76 0.38
N LEU A 43 6.32 13.10 0.12
CA LEU A 43 5.08 13.71 -0.35
C LEU A 43 4.19 14.01 0.86
N TYR A 44 4.58 15.08 1.58
CA TYR A 44 3.99 15.45 2.87
C TYR A 44 2.49 15.76 2.84
N SER A 45 1.96 16.17 1.69
CA SER A 45 0.57 16.65 1.61
C SER A 45 -0.40 15.57 1.12
N ILE A 46 0.10 14.44 0.62
CA ILE A 46 -0.73 13.38 0.08
C ILE A 46 -1.48 12.67 1.20
N LYS A 47 -2.80 12.78 1.17
CA LYS A 47 -3.74 12.09 2.06
C LYS A 47 -4.35 10.87 1.40
N THR A 48 -4.62 10.93 0.09
CA THR A 48 -5.16 9.81 -0.67
C THR A 48 -4.22 9.41 -1.80
N LEU A 49 -3.80 8.15 -1.78
CA LEU A 49 -2.96 7.56 -2.80
C LEU A 49 -3.65 6.34 -3.42
N ASN A 50 -3.98 6.45 -4.70
CA ASN A 50 -4.55 5.35 -5.48
C ASN A 50 -3.50 4.78 -6.44
N LEU A 51 -3.07 3.55 -6.16
CA LEU A 51 -2.13 2.75 -6.95
C LEU A 51 -2.79 1.46 -7.46
N SER A 52 -4.12 1.41 -7.47
CA SER A 52 -4.87 0.25 -7.95
C SER A 52 -4.58 -0.06 -9.42
N HIS A 53 -4.87 -1.30 -9.83
CA HIS A 53 -4.69 -1.74 -11.22
C HIS A 53 -3.28 -1.54 -11.76
N ASN A 54 -2.28 -1.89 -10.95
CA ASN A 54 -0.88 -1.94 -11.35
C ASN A 54 -0.33 -3.38 -11.25
N SER A 55 0.98 -3.54 -11.36
CA SER A 55 1.67 -4.83 -11.30
C SER A 55 2.57 -4.94 -10.07
N ILE A 56 2.23 -4.23 -8.98
CA ILE A 56 3.08 -4.14 -7.79
C ILE A 56 3.09 -5.50 -7.10
N ARG A 57 4.29 -6.03 -6.83
CA ARG A 57 4.45 -7.36 -6.22
C ARG A 57 4.82 -7.32 -4.74
N ILE A 58 5.60 -6.31 -4.35
CA ILE A 58 6.16 -6.18 -3.01
C ILE A 58 6.03 -4.72 -2.57
N ILE A 59 5.58 -4.50 -1.33
CA ILE A 59 5.71 -3.21 -0.64
C ILE A 59 6.89 -3.29 0.32
N ASP A 60 7.88 -2.44 0.10
CA ASP A 60 9.11 -2.41 0.90
C ASP A 60 8.95 -1.67 2.22
N THR A 61 9.89 -1.91 3.14
CA THR A 61 9.89 -1.36 4.52
C THR A 61 9.86 0.16 4.57
N ASN A 62 10.33 0.82 3.51
CA ASN A 62 10.50 2.27 3.48
C ASN A 62 9.28 3.00 2.89
N PHE A 63 8.26 2.26 2.42
CA PHE A 63 7.11 2.85 1.73
C PHE A 63 6.43 3.96 2.55
N SER A 64 6.18 3.73 3.84
CA SER A 64 5.51 4.71 4.69
C SER A 64 6.26 6.02 4.89
N TYR A 65 7.58 6.06 4.65
CA TYR A 65 8.36 7.29 4.79
C TYR A 65 8.08 8.30 3.68
N TYR A 66 7.56 7.85 2.53
CA TYR A 66 7.25 8.76 1.41
C TYR A 66 5.91 9.47 1.59
N PHE A 67 5.01 8.94 2.41
CA PHE A 67 3.63 9.42 2.54
C PHE A 67 3.24 9.58 4.02
N PRO A 68 3.88 10.49 4.77
CA PRO A 68 3.68 10.60 6.22
C PRO A 68 2.26 11.01 6.61
N SER A 69 1.54 11.72 5.74
CA SER A 69 0.17 12.22 5.98
C SER A 69 -0.91 11.35 5.35
N LEU A 70 -0.58 10.12 4.95
CA LEU A 70 -1.52 9.29 4.20
C LEU A 70 -2.66 8.80 5.08
N GLU A 71 -3.89 9.04 4.62
CA GLU A 71 -5.15 8.65 5.25
C GLU A 71 -5.83 7.50 4.50
N LYS A 72 -5.67 7.45 3.17
CA LYS A 72 -6.28 6.44 2.29
C LYS A 72 -5.26 5.87 1.31
N LEU A 73 -5.13 4.55 1.31
CA LEU A 73 -4.27 3.82 0.38
C LEU A 73 -5.06 2.75 -0.37
N ASP A 74 -5.11 2.88 -1.68
CA ASP A 74 -5.66 1.86 -2.56
C ASP A 74 -4.56 1.15 -3.35
N LEU A 75 -4.35 -0.13 -3.01
CA LEU A 75 -3.44 -1.07 -3.66
C LEU A 75 -4.21 -2.24 -4.28
N SER A 76 -5.52 -2.11 -4.46
CA SER A 76 -6.35 -3.18 -5.02
C SER A 76 -5.98 -3.50 -6.47
N TYR A 77 -6.32 -4.71 -6.92
CA TYR A 77 -6.04 -5.15 -8.30
C TYR A 77 -4.56 -5.01 -8.68
N ASN A 78 -3.68 -5.41 -7.77
CA ASN A 78 -2.23 -5.50 -8.00
C ASN A 78 -1.79 -6.97 -8.03
N ARG A 79 -0.48 -7.21 -7.95
CA ARG A 79 0.10 -8.56 -7.91
C ARG A 79 0.81 -8.82 -6.58
N LEU A 80 0.34 -8.22 -5.49
CA LEU A 80 1.02 -8.25 -4.20
C LEU A 80 1.08 -9.67 -3.66
N ILE A 81 2.30 -10.15 -3.42
CA ILE A 81 2.57 -11.42 -2.76
C ILE A 81 3.16 -11.23 -1.36
N LEU A 82 3.72 -10.04 -1.08
CA LEU A 82 4.39 -9.73 0.17
C LEU A 82 4.28 -8.24 0.51
N ILE A 83 3.93 -7.95 1.76
CA ILE A 83 4.13 -6.64 2.37
C ILE A 83 5.20 -6.82 3.44
N ARG A 84 6.34 -6.13 3.30
CA ARG A 84 7.45 -6.29 4.25
C ARG A 84 7.06 -5.78 5.64
N LYS A 85 7.69 -6.36 6.66
CA LYS A 85 7.52 -5.91 8.05
C LYS A 85 7.80 -4.40 8.14
N LYS A 86 6.98 -3.67 8.88
CA LYS A 86 7.07 -2.21 9.04
C LYS A 86 6.76 -1.35 7.81
N ALA A 87 6.34 -1.92 6.67
CA ALA A 87 6.02 -1.14 5.47
C ALA A 87 4.99 -0.02 5.69
N PHE A 88 4.07 -0.20 6.65
CA PHE A 88 3.04 0.79 7.01
C PHE A 88 3.22 1.38 8.42
N ILE A 89 4.37 1.16 9.07
CA ILE A 89 4.53 1.50 10.51
C ILE A 89 4.38 3.01 10.79
N ASN A 90 4.77 3.86 9.84
CA ASN A 90 4.70 5.32 9.99
C ASN A 90 3.44 5.93 9.38
N LEU A 91 2.51 5.13 8.86
CA LEU A 91 1.25 5.66 8.31
C LEU A 91 0.25 5.92 9.44
N ILE A 92 0.62 6.78 10.40
CA ILE A 92 -0.10 7.00 11.65
C ILE A 92 -1.49 7.64 11.46
N HIS A 93 -1.74 8.21 10.28
CA HIS A 93 -3.02 8.81 9.89
C HIS A 93 -3.87 7.87 9.02
N LEU A 94 -3.40 6.66 8.71
CA LEU A 94 -4.09 5.76 7.79
C LEU A 94 -5.41 5.28 8.39
N GLN A 95 -6.50 5.50 7.65
CA GLN A 95 -7.86 5.14 8.02
C GLN A 95 -8.44 4.10 7.07
N GLU A 96 -8.08 4.17 5.78
CA GLU A 96 -8.60 3.27 4.75
C GLU A 96 -7.48 2.56 4.01
N LEU A 97 -7.56 1.23 3.97
CA LEU A 97 -6.61 0.39 3.25
C LEU A 97 -7.31 -0.66 2.39
N TYR A 98 -7.08 -0.60 1.09
CA TYR A 98 -7.61 -1.57 0.12
C TYR A 98 -6.48 -2.43 -0.42
N LEU A 99 -6.52 -3.73 -0.12
CA LEU A 99 -5.57 -4.75 -0.57
C LEU A 99 -6.26 -5.87 -1.34
N ASN A 100 -7.55 -5.72 -1.66
CA ASN A 100 -8.32 -6.74 -2.33
C ASN A 100 -7.86 -7.00 -3.77
N ASN A 101 -8.15 -8.19 -4.29
CA ASN A 101 -7.72 -8.63 -5.63
C ASN A 101 -6.18 -8.58 -5.76
N ASN A 102 -5.51 -9.27 -4.86
CA ASN A 102 -4.06 -9.47 -4.84
C ASN A 102 -3.76 -10.96 -4.59
N TYR A 103 -2.49 -11.31 -4.36
CA TYR A 103 -2.03 -12.69 -4.18
C TYR A 103 -1.41 -12.90 -2.79
N LEU A 104 -1.86 -12.12 -1.79
CA LEU A 104 -1.33 -12.20 -0.44
C LEU A 104 -1.75 -13.53 0.19
N LYS A 105 -0.78 -14.22 0.80
CA LYS A 105 -1.00 -15.48 1.51
C LYS A 105 -1.09 -15.32 3.02
N GLN A 106 -0.50 -14.25 3.53
CA GLN A 106 -0.42 -13.93 4.94
C GLN A 106 -0.30 -12.43 5.12
N ILE A 107 -0.70 -11.95 6.29
CA ILE A 107 -0.56 -10.55 6.68
C ILE A 107 -0.27 -10.50 8.17
N LEU A 108 0.74 -9.74 8.57
CA LEU A 108 1.15 -9.66 9.97
C LEU A 108 0.49 -8.46 10.62
N SER A 109 -0.10 -8.61 11.80
CA SER A 109 -0.72 -7.48 12.52
C SER A 109 0.28 -6.35 12.76
N THR A 110 1.54 -6.73 12.97
CA THR A 110 2.67 -5.82 13.17
C THR A 110 3.00 -4.91 11.98
N ILE A 111 2.43 -5.12 10.79
CA ILE A 111 2.63 -4.17 9.68
C ILE A 111 1.76 -2.95 9.83
N PHE A 112 0.59 -3.08 10.46
CA PHE A 112 -0.34 -1.97 10.60
C PHE A 112 0.18 -0.99 11.66
N PRO A 113 -0.04 0.32 11.45
CA PRO A 113 0.23 1.31 12.48
C PRO A 113 -0.61 1.01 13.73
N ARG A 114 -0.20 1.56 14.88
CA ARG A 114 -0.83 1.27 16.18
C ARG A 114 -2.26 1.82 16.28
N GLN A 115 -2.68 2.70 15.36
CA GLN A 115 -4.06 3.17 15.23
C GLN A 115 -4.96 2.12 14.55
N SER A 116 -6.25 2.13 14.91
CA SER A 116 -7.28 1.31 14.27
C SER A 116 -7.65 1.86 12.89
N LEU A 117 -7.50 1.03 11.85
CA LEU A 117 -8.08 1.30 10.53
C LEU A 117 -9.60 1.33 10.63
N ASN A 118 -10.23 2.30 9.99
CA ASN A 118 -11.69 2.36 9.85
C ASN A 118 -12.17 1.34 8.81
N ILE A 119 -11.42 1.23 7.71
CA ILE A 119 -11.74 0.32 6.59
C ILE A 119 -10.49 -0.47 6.22
N ILE A 120 -10.64 -1.78 6.18
CA ILE A 120 -9.66 -2.69 5.60
C ILE A 120 -10.36 -3.70 4.69
N ASN A 121 -9.99 -3.70 3.41
CA ASN A 121 -10.51 -4.66 2.44
C ASN A 121 -9.42 -5.66 2.04
N LEU A 122 -9.56 -6.90 2.51
CA LEU A 122 -8.62 -8.01 2.29
C LEU A 122 -9.18 -9.09 1.35
N ASN A 123 -10.35 -8.87 0.76
CA ASN A 123 -11.04 -9.87 -0.06
C ASN A 123 -10.27 -10.26 -1.33
N TYR A 124 -10.56 -11.43 -1.89
CA TYR A 124 -9.94 -11.90 -3.14
C TYR A 124 -8.40 -11.88 -3.07
N ASN A 125 -7.89 -12.55 -2.05
CA ASN A 125 -6.47 -12.85 -1.85
C ASN A 125 -6.31 -14.37 -1.66
N HIS A 126 -5.07 -14.84 -1.56
CA HIS A 126 -4.73 -16.27 -1.52
C HIS A 126 -4.43 -16.72 -0.08
N TRP A 127 -5.27 -16.31 0.87
CA TRP A 127 -4.99 -16.47 2.30
C TRP A 127 -4.81 -17.93 2.70
N HIS A 128 -3.69 -18.24 3.34
CA HIS A 128 -3.49 -19.55 3.95
C HIS A 128 -4.34 -19.67 5.23
N CYS A 129 -5.10 -20.75 5.34
CA CYS A 129 -5.85 -21.15 6.54
C CYS A 129 -4.90 -21.60 7.68
N SER A 130 -4.11 -20.69 8.25
CA SER A 130 -3.35 -20.94 9.49
C SER A 130 -3.87 -20.08 10.63
N CYS A 131 -3.82 -20.59 11.88
CA CYS A 131 -4.33 -19.89 13.06
C CYS A 131 -3.76 -18.47 13.25
N THR A 132 -2.56 -18.21 12.75
CA THR A 132 -1.88 -16.91 12.81
C THR A 132 -2.49 -15.83 11.91
N ASN A 133 -3.14 -16.20 10.81
CA ASN A 133 -3.76 -15.25 9.87
C ASN A 133 -5.22 -14.92 10.25
N VAL A 134 -5.91 -15.82 10.94
CA VAL A 134 -7.36 -15.74 11.22
C VAL A 134 -7.73 -14.44 11.97
N LEU A 135 -6.91 -14.02 12.94
CA LEU A 135 -7.18 -12.85 13.78
C LEU A 135 -7.14 -11.51 13.02
N ILE A 136 -6.42 -11.43 11.92
CA ILE A 136 -6.33 -10.20 11.10
C ILE A 136 -7.31 -10.25 9.92
N LEU A 137 -7.63 -11.44 9.44
CA LEU A 137 -8.67 -11.57 8.42
C LEU A 137 -10.06 -11.25 8.99
N SER A 138 -10.27 -11.50 10.28
CA SER A 138 -11.54 -11.19 10.96
C SER A 138 -11.84 -9.69 11.11
N ILE A 139 -10.83 -8.81 11.04
CA ILE A 139 -11.05 -7.35 11.11
C ILE A 139 -11.52 -6.76 9.78
N SER A 140 -11.35 -7.49 8.67
CA SER A 140 -11.89 -7.09 7.37
C SER A 140 -13.37 -7.47 7.28
N ARG A 141 -14.19 -6.57 6.74
CA ARG A 141 -15.61 -6.83 6.49
C ARG A 141 -15.92 -6.62 4.99
N PRO A 142 -16.45 -7.63 4.27
CA PRO A 142 -16.74 -9.00 4.72
C PRO A 142 -15.45 -9.80 5.05
N ILE A 143 -15.58 -10.83 5.89
CA ILE A 143 -14.46 -11.69 6.29
C ILE A 143 -13.94 -12.43 5.05
N PRO A 144 -12.64 -12.31 4.71
CA PRO A 144 -12.08 -12.99 3.55
C PRO A 144 -12.16 -14.51 3.66
N THR A 145 -12.46 -15.17 2.55
CA THR A 145 -12.39 -16.62 2.44
C THR A 145 -10.93 -17.07 2.38
N CYS A 146 -10.54 -18.01 3.22
CA CYS A 146 -9.21 -18.61 3.17
C CYS A 146 -9.18 -19.80 2.19
N GLN A 147 -8.05 -19.99 1.52
CA GLN A 147 -7.77 -21.15 0.68
C GLN A 147 -7.07 -22.21 1.54
N THR A 148 -7.65 -23.41 1.64
CA THR A 148 -6.97 -24.56 2.23
C THR A 148 -5.77 -24.92 1.36
N PRO A 149 -4.58 -25.23 1.92
CA PRO A 149 -3.52 -25.80 1.12
C PRO A 149 -4.04 -27.12 0.52
N ILE A 150 -3.90 -27.25 -0.81
CA ILE A 150 -4.11 -28.51 -1.54
C ILE A 150 -2.99 -29.47 -1.15
#